data_AF-A0A645GGX4-F1
#
_entry.id   AF-A0A645GGX4-F1
#
_cell.length_a   1.000
_cell.length_b   1.000
_cell.length_c   1.000
_cell.angle_alpha   90.00
_cell.angle_beta   90.00
_cell.angle_gamma   90.00
#
_symmetry.space_group_name_H-M   'P 1'
#
loop_
_entity.id
_entity.type
_entity.pdbx_description
1 polymer ?
#
loop_
_entity_poly.entity_id
_entity_poly.type
_entity_poly.pdbx_seq_one_letter_code
_entity_poly.pdbx_strand_id
1 'polypeptide(L)'
;MLTVEHLTAVADSYRLANVDALYAAIGEGNVGAQGVVQRLVETAGGLEATVDEGSEDMRIAAPRRRSTRKNDAGVVVEGLPDMWVKLAKCCTPLPGDAIMGFVTRENGVSVHRRDCTNAANLLSQPERIVQVEWAATGGVGYLVAIQVEALDRTGLLSELTKALSDQGISITSALVSTTKDRLAKVRLTFECSDPQYLDHVINQMRRISGVYDVYRVRQGG
;
A
#
# COMPACT_ATOMS: atom_id res chain seq x y z
N MET A 1 -13.22 -27.31 12.35
CA MET A 1 -14.58 -26.96 11.87
C MET A 1 -15.36 -26.24 12.99
N LEU A 2 -16.04 -25.14 12.70
CA LEU A 2 -16.97 -24.48 13.64
C LEU A 2 -18.22 -25.35 13.82
N THR A 3 -18.44 -25.93 14.99
CA THR A 3 -19.65 -26.68 15.34
C THR A 3 -20.70 -25.77 15.99
N VAL A 4 -21.98 -26.19 15.95
CA VAL A 4 -23.09 -25.51 16.63
C VAL A 4 -22.84 -25.38 18.13
N GLU A 5 -22.10 -26.32 18.72
CA GLU A 5 -21.70 -26.31 20.13
C GLU A 5 -20.85 -25.09 20.51
N HIS A 6 -19.93 -24.66 19.63
CA HIS A 6 -19.11 -23.47 19.86
C HIS A 6 -19.94 -22.17 19.83
N LEU A 7 -20.97 -22.11 18.98
CA LEU A 7 -21.87 -20.96 18.91
C LEU A 7 -22.77 -20.86 20.14
N THR A 8 -23.24 -22.00 20.65
CA THR A 8 -24.01 -22.05 21.91
C THR A 8 -23.16 -21.57 23.09
N ALA A 9 -21.91 -22.03 23.20
CA ALA A 9 -20.99 -21.59 24.25
C ALA A 9 -20.68 -20.08 24.19
N VAL A 10 -20.61 -19.50 22.97
CA VAL A 10 -20.47 -18.05 22.83
C VAL A 10 -21.75 -17.32 23.23
N ALA A 11 -22.94 -17.81 22.87
CA ALA A 11 -24.21 -17.24 23.30
C ALA A 11 -24.32 -17.20 24.84
N ASP A 12 -23.93 -18.28 25.52
CA ASP A 12 -23.90 -18.36 26.99
C ASP A 12 -22.94 -17.34 27.61
N SER A 13 -21.79 -17.09 26.98
CA SER A 13 -20.81 -16.09 27.46
C SER A 13 -21.36 -14.66 27.46
N TYR A 14 -22.30 -14.36 26.56
CA TYR A 14 -23.05 -13.11 26.51
C TYR A 14 -24.36 -13.17 27.30
N ARG A 15 -24.62 -14.26 28.02
CA ARG A 15 -25.84 -14.53 28.80
C ARG A 15 -27.11 -14.48 27.95
N LEU A 16 -27.02 -14.94 26.70
CA LEU A 16 -28.13 -15.03 25.77
C LEU A 16 -28.72 -16.44 25.79
N ALA A 17 -30.02 -16.54 25.55
CA ALA A 17 -30.76 -17.80 25.75
C ALA A 17 -30.39 -18.90 24.73
N ASN A 18 -29.98 -18.52 23.52
CA ASN A 18 -29.63 -19.43 22.44
C ASN A 18 -28.89 -18.69 21.31
N VAL A 19 -28.49 -19.44 20.28
CA VAL A 19 -27.77 -18.93 19.11
C VAL A 19 -28.64 -17.95 18.29
N ASP A 20 -29.96 -18.14 18.23
CA ASP A 20 -30.86 -17.20 17.54
C ASP A 20 -30.89 -15.83 18.22
N ALA A 21 -30.89 -15.80 19.56
CA ALA A 21 -30.79 -14.57 20.35
C ALA A 21 -29.43 -13.87 20.16
N LEU A 22 -28.36 -14.64 19.93
CA LEU A 22 -27.05 -14.09 19.57
C LEU A 22 -27.08 -13.41 18.19
N TYR A 23 -27.70 -14.03 17.19
CA TYR A 23 -27.86 -13.41 15.87
C TYR A 23 -28.72 -12.15 15.90
N ALA A 24 -29.83 -12.18 16.64
CA ALA A 24 -30.68 -11.01 16.85
C ALA A 24 -29.93 -9.87 17.54
N ALA A 25 -29.19 -10.15 18.61
CA ALA A 25 -28.42 -9.15 19.35
C ALA A 25 -27.30 -8.52 18.50
N ILE A 26 -26.72 -9.24 17.54
CA ILE A 26 -25.78 -8.69 16.55
C ILE A 26 -26.51 -7.78 15.56
N GLY A 27 -27.66 -8.23 15.03
CA GLY A 27 -28.47 -7.46 14.08
C GLY A 27 -29.00 -6.15 14.65
N GLU A 28 -29.31 -6.14 15.94
CA GLU A 28 -29.77 -4.96 16.69
C GLU A 28 -28.62 -4.05 17.18
N GLY A 29 -27.37 -4.49 17.06
CA GLY A 29 -26.19 -3.73 17.49
C GLY A 29 -25.91 -3.76 18.99
N ASN A 30 -26.67 -4.56 19.75
CA ASN A 30 -26.48 -4.78 21.20
C ASN A 30 -25.19 -5.56 21.49
N VAL A 31 -24.77 -6.42 20.55
CA VAL A 31 -23.51 -7.15 20.60
C VAL A 31 -22.72 -6.91 19.32
N GLY A 32 -21.45 -6.47 19.46
CA GLY A 32 -20.59 -6.24 18.30
C GLY A 32 -20.14 -7.55 17.64
N ALA A 33 -20.42 -7.72 16.35
CA ALA A 33 -20.06 -8.91 15.58
C ALA A 33 -18.58 -9.31 15.72
N GLN A 34 -17.68 -8.32 15.75
CA GLN A 34 -16.25 -8.57 15.91
C GLN A 34 -15.88 -9.16 17.27
N GLY A 35 -16.57 -8.77 18.34
CA GLY A 35 -16.38 -9.33 19.68
C GLY A 35 -16.85 -10.79 19.77
N VAL A 36 -17.96 -11.11 19.10
CA VAL A 36 -18.47 -12.48 18.98
C VAL A 36 -17.47 -13.36 18.24
N VAL A 37 -16.90 -12.89 17.13
CA VAL A 37 -15.90 -13.63 16.35
C VAL A 37 -14.65 -13.90 17.19
N GLN A 38 -14.14 -12.89 17.92
CA GLN A 38 -12.98 -13.07 18.79
C GLN A 38 -13.26 -14.11 19.87
N ARG A 39 -14.45 -14.06 20.48
CA ARG A 39 -14.83 -15.00 21.53
C ARG A 39 -15.02 -16.43 21.00
N LEU A 40 -15.50 -16.57 19.77
CA LEU A 40 -15.63 -17.86 19.10
C LEU A 40 -14.25 -18.50 18.82
N VAL A 41 -13.28 -17.70 18.40
CA VAL A 41 -11.89 -18.15 18.19
C VAL A 41 -11.25 -18.60 19.50
N GLU A 42 -11.53 -17.91 20.61
CA GLU A 42 -11.07 -18.31 21.94
C GLU A 42 -11.73 -19.62 22.41
N THR A 43 -13.05 -19.76 22.24
CA THR A 43 -13.81 -20.95 22.64
C THR A 43 -13.46 -22.18 21.79
N ALA A 44 -13.06 -21.99 20.53
CA ALA A 44 -12.64 -23.07 19.62
C ALA A 44 -11.18 -23.54 19.83
N GLY A 45 -10.50 -23.09 20.91
CA GLY A 45 -9.15 -23.53 21.26
C GLY A 45 -8.01 -22.57 20.87
N GLY A 46 -8.32 -21.34 20.48
CA GLY A 46 -7.32 -20.33 20.10
C GLY A 46 -6.70 -20.57 18.71
N LEU A 47 -5.99 -19.55 18.20
CA LEU A 47 -5.36 -19.57 16.86
C LEU A 47 -4.23 -20.60 16.68
N GLU A 48 -3.83 -21.31 17.73
CA GLU A 48 -2.74 -22.31 17.67
C GLU A 48 -3.21 -23.70 17.21
N ALA A 49 -4.53 -23.93 17.09
CA ALA A 49 -5.09 -25.21 16.63
C ALA A 49 -5.50 -25.25 15.14
N THR A 50 -5.16 -24.25 14.33
CA THR A 50 -5.49 -24.22 12.89
C THR A 50 -4.28 -23.97 11.98
N VAL A 51 -3.06 -24.29 12.43
CA VAL A 51 -1.86 -24.33 11.58
C VAL A 51 -1.54 -25.77 11.16
N ASP A 52 -2.54 -26.51 10.68
CA ASP A 52 -2.25 -27.60 9.76
C ASP A 52 -3.45 -27.84 8.83
N GLU A 53 -3.12 -28.08 7.57
CA GLU A 53 -4.01 -28.46 6.46
C GLU A 53 -4.87 -27.35 5.79
N GLY A 54 -4.27 -26.71 4.79
CA GLY A 54 -4.86 -26.47 3.47
C GLY A 54 -6.23 -25.77 3.40
N SER A 55 -6.23 -24.44 3.27
CA SER A 55 -7.22 -23.73 2.46
C SER A 55 -6.75 -22.32 2.14
N GLU A 56 -6.46 -22.11 0.86
CA GLU A 56 -6.48 -20.80 0.23
C GLU A 56 -7.93 -20.30 0.29
N ASP A 57 -8.27 -19.51 1.31
CA ASP A 57 -9.55 -18.80 1.33
C ASP A 57 -9.34 -17.30 1.57
N MET A 58 -9.55 -16.59 0.47
CA MET A 58 -9.92 -15.19 0.32
C MET A 58 -9.92 -14.35 1.60
N ARG A 59 -8.77 -13.73 1.88
CA ARG A 59 -8.72 -12.59 2.80
C ARG A 59 -9.43 -11.40 2.13
N ILE A 60 -10.72 -11.24 2.38
CA ILE A 60 -11.39 -9.95 2.20
C ILE A 60 -10.70 -9.00 3.17
N ALA A 61 -9.87 -8.11 2.63
CA ALA A 61 -9.19 -7.08 3.40
C ALA A 61 -10.25 -6.26 4.15
N ALA A 62 -10.31 -6.43 5.48
CA ALA A 62 -11.05 -5.52 6.33
C ALA A 62 -10.54 -4.09 6.06
N PRO A 63 -11.43 -3.08 5.93
CA PRO A 63 -10.99 -1.71 5.76
C PRO A 63 -10.14 -1.34 6.98
N ARG A 64 -8.84 -1.17 6.77
CA ARG A 64 -7.91 -0.71 7.81
C ARG A 64 -8.50 0.54 8.44
N ARG A 65 -8.83 0.46 9.73
CA ARG A 65 -9.19 1.63 10.54
C ARG A 65 -8.10 2.67 10.33
N ARG A 66 -8.44 3.76 9.64
CA ARG A 66 -7.57 4.95 9.54
C ARG A 66 -7.28 5.40 10.96
N SER A 67 -6.06 5.13 11.43
CA SER A 67 -5.52 5.76 12.62
C SER A 67 -5.54 7.25 12.37
N THR A 68 -6.44 7.94 13.07
CA THR A 68 -6.50 9.39 13.10
C THR A 68 -5.30 9.90 13.89
N ARG A 69 -4.51 10.78 13.26
CA ARG A 69 -3.44 11.65 13.82
C ARG A 69 -2.02 11.08 13.97
N LYS A 70 -1.47 10.53 12.89
CA LYS A 70 -0.02 10.61 12.57
C LYS A 70 0.13 10.97 11.09
N ASN A 71 1.18 11.71 10.72
CA ASN A 71 1.46 12.17 9.35
C ASN A 71 1.15 11.08 8.31
N ASP A 72 0.03 11.24 7.58
CA ASP A 72 -0.46 10.29 6.57
C ASP A 72 0.56 10.10 5.41
N ALA A 73 1.51 11.04 5.29
CA ALA A 73 2.61 10.97 4.34
C ALA A 73 3.74 10.01 4.73
N GLY A 74 3.75 9.45 5.95
CA GLY A 74 4.81 8.54 6.40
C GLY A 74 6.19 9.21 6.50
N VAL A 75 6.24 10.50 6.79
CA VAL A 75 7.48 11.29 6.90
C VAL A 75 7.58 11.92 8.28
N VAL A 76 8.75 11.83 8.89
CA VAL A 76 9.13 12.46 10.16
C VAL A 76 10.00 13.68 9.86
N VAL A 77 9.69 14.80 10.50
CA VAL A 77 10.51 16.01 10.45
C VAL A 77 11.41 16.04 11.68
N GLU A 78 12.71 16.24 11.49
CA GLU A 78 13.67 16.28 12.60
C GLU A 78 13.27 17.39 13.60
N GLY A 79 13.15 17.04 14.88
CA GLY A 79 12.81 17.97 15.95
C GLY A 79 11.33 18.38 16.09
N LEU A 80 10.45 18.04 15.14
CA LEU A 80 9.03 18.45 15.15
C LEU A 80 8.08 17.33 14.64
N PRO A 81 7.66 16.39 15.49
CA PRO A 81 6.86 15.22 15.06
C PRO A 81 5.43 15.54 14.62
N ASP A 82 4.83 16.64 15.07
CA ASP A 82 3.43 17.01 14.80
C ASP A 82 3.25 18.08 13.71
N MET A 83 4.28 18.31 12.88
CA MET A 83 4.21 19.28 11.80
C MET A 83 3.40 18.74 10.62
N TRP A 84 2.57 19.59 10.01
CA TRP A 84 1.81 19.23 8.81
C TRP A 84 2.74 18.98 7.63
N VAL A 85 2.79 17.73 7.14
CA VAL A 85 3.65 17.32 6.02
C VAL A 85 2.83 16.97 4.78
N LYS A 86 3.30 17.42 3.61
CA LYS A 86 2.71 17.10 2.31
C LYS A 86 3.79 16.73 1.30
N LEU A 87 3.58 15.66 0.55
CA LEU A 87 4.46 15.26 -0.55
C LEU A 87 4.26 16.18 -1.76
N ALA A 88 5.35 16.64 -2.37
CA ALA A 88 5.30 17.57 -3.49
C ALA A 88 4.86 16.88 -4.79
N LYS A 89 3.92 17.49 -5.53
CA LYS A 89 3.43 16.98 -6.82
C LYS A 89 4.44 17.09 -7.97
N CYS A 90 5.48 17.92 -7.81
CA CYS A 90 6.46 18.16 -8.87
C CYS A 90 7.47 17.02 -9.05
N CYS A 91 7.73 16.23 -8.00
CA CYS A 91 8.63 15.08 -8.03
C CYS A 91 8.04 13.82 -7.39
N THR A 92 6.86 13.93 -6.76
CA THR A 92 6.07 12.84 -6.15
C THR A 92 6.94 11.83 -5.40
N PRO A 93 7.60 12.26 -4.30
CA PRO A 93 8.53 11.42 -3.56
C PRO A 93 7.83 10.18 -3.02
N LEU A 94 8.49 9.04 -3.14
CA LEU A 94 8.07 7.77 -2.59
C LEU A 94 9.04 7.33 -1.49
N PRO A 95 8.60 6.48 -0.53
CA PRO A 95 9.49 5.88 0.46
C PRO A 95 10.82 5.43 -0.14
N GLY A 96 11.91 5.76 0.57
CA GLY A 96 13.34 5.62 0.21
C GLY A 96 13.88 6.38 -0.98
N ASP A 97 13.09 7.25 -1.62
CA ASP A 97 13.71 8.36 -2.33
C ASP A 97 14.51 9.22 -1.33
N ALA A 98 15.66 9.73 -1.76
CA ALA A 98 16.38 10.74 -0.99
C ALA A 98 15.55 12.04 -0.97
N ILE A 99 15.03 12.40 0.21
CA ILE A 99 14.11 13.53 0.37
C ILE A 99 14.74 14.72 1.11
N MET A 100 14.06 15.87 0.97
CA MET A 100 14.32 17.12 1.67
C MET A 100 12.99 17.82 1.96
N GLY A 101 12.90 18.50 3.09
CA GLY A 101 11.72 19.27 3.48
C GLY A 101 11.91 20.76 3.19
N PHE A 102 10.83 21.41 2.79
CA PHE A 102 10.79 22.85 2.58
C PHE A 102 9.58 23.46 3.31
N VAL A 103 9.83 24.40 4.22
CA VAL A 103 8.79 25.10 4.97
C VAL A 103 8.00 26.01 4.03
N THR A 104 6.70 25.77 3.87
CA THR A 104 5.79 26.56 3.04
C THR A 104 5.34 27.83 3.76
N ARG A 105 4.68 28.75 3.04
CA ARG A 105 4.13 29.98 3.63
C ARG A 105 3.01 29.72 4.64
N GLU A 106 2.36 28.56 4.56
CA GLU A 106 1.22 28.16 5.41
C GLU A 106 1.67 27.38 6.66
N ASN A 107 2.94 27.51 7.07
CA ASN A 107 3.53 26.79 8.22
C ASN A 107 3.47 25.25 8.13
N GLY A 108 3.47 24.70 6.91
CA GLY A 108 3.61 23.25 6.67
C GLY A 108 4.94 22.91 5.98
N VAL A 109 5.27 21.62 5.89
CA VAL A 109 6.47 21.13 5.17
C VAL A 109 6.05 20.47 3.86
N SER A 110 6.56 20.99 2.75
CA SER A 110 6.52 20.33 1.45
C SER A 110 7.74 19.43 1.30
N VAL A 111 7.54 18.14 1.06
CA VAL A 111 8.61 17.16 0.89
C VAL A 111 8.93 17.00 -0.58
N HIS A 112 10.19 17.19 -0.93
CA HIS A 112 10.72 17.06 -2.28
C HIS A 112 11.79 15.97 -2.32
N ARG A 113 12.02 15.39 -3.50
CA ARG A 113 13.24 14.61 -3.76
C ARG A 113 14.44 15.57 -3.85
N ARG A 114 15.62 15.13 -3.40
CA ARG A 114 16.84 15.94 -3.47
C ARG A 114 17.27 16.27 -4.90
N ASP A 115 16.90 15.43 -5.87
CA ASP A 115 17.15 15.63 -7.30
C ASP A 115 15.96 16.30 -8.03
N CYS A 116 15.01 16.89 -7.30
CA CYS A 116 13.88 17.60 -7.89
C CYS A 116 14.34 18.76 -8.79
N THR A 117 13.67 18.96 -9.92
CA THR A 117 13.92 20.11 -10.82
C THR A 117 13.81 21.47 -10.13
N ASN A 118 13.00 21.56 -9.07
CA ASN A 118 12.86 22.78 -8.27
C ASN A 118 13.87 22.88 -7.11
N ALA A 119 14.67 21.82 -6.85
CA ALA A 119 15.54 21.76 -5.69
C ALA A 119 16.53 22.93 -5.64
N ALA A 120 17.13 23.31 -6.76
CA ALA A 120 18.05 24.45 -6.82
C ALA A 120 17.42 25.77 -6.34
N ASN A 121 16.17 26.03 -6.74
CA ASN A 121 15.44 27.22 -6.29
C ASN A 121 15.10 27.13 -4.80
N LEU A 122 14.68 25.96 -4.32
CA LEU A 122 14.37 25.77 -2.89
C LEU A 122 15.61 25.93 -2.01
N LEU A 123 16.75 25.38 -2.44
CA LEU A 123 18.04 25.47 -1.75
C LEU A 123 18.61 26.89 -1.70
N SER A 124 18.09 27.83 -2.50
CA SER A 124 18.44 29.26 -2.40
C SER A 124 17.89 29.94 -1.15
N GLN A 125 16.96 29.30 -0.43
CA GLN A 125 16.36 29.74 0.83
C GLN A 125 16.70 28.73 1.94
N PRO A 126 17.97 28.63 2.36
CA PRO A 126 18.44 27.62 3.30
C PRO A 126 17.72 27.67 4.66
N GLU A 127 17.26 28.85 5.07
CA GLU A 127 16.50 29.07 6.32
C GLU A 127 15.13 28.38 6.33
N ARG A 128 14.64 27.95 5.16
CA ARG A 128 13.37 27.23 4.99
C ARG A 128 13.57 25.74 4.73
N ILE A 129 14.81 25.26 4.69
CA ILE A 129 15.13 23.84 4.50
C ILE A 129 15.08 23.14 5.85
N VAL A 130 14.36 22.02 5.89
CA VAL A 130 14.27 21.16 7.08
C VAL A 130 14.65 19.73 6.71
N GLN A 131 15.35 19.06 7.64
CA GLN A 131 15.66 17.65 7.49
C GLN A 131 14.39 16.83 7.73
N VAL A 132 14.18 15.87 6.83
CA VAL A 132 13.03 14.98 6.86
C VAL A 132 13.49 13.58 6.49
N GLU A 133 12.88 12.60 7.13
CA GLU A 133 13.16 11.20 6.90
C GLU A 133 11.85 10.43 6.75
N TRP A 134 11.90 9.34 5.99
CA TRP A 134 10.77 8.42 5.95
C TRP A 134 10.61 7.79 7.33
N ALA A 135 9.38 7.80 7.85
CA ALA A 135 9.06 7.09 9.06
C ALA A 135 9.39 5.61 8.88
N ALA A 136 10.02 4.99 9.89
CA ALA A 136 10.24 3.56 9.92
C ALA A 136 8.89 2.83 10.04
N THR A 137 8.19 2.68 8.92
CA THR A 137 7.02 1.82 8.82
C THR A 137 7.50 0.39 8.75
N GLY A 138 7.48 -0.32 9.88
CA GLY A 138 7.80 -1.74 9.93
C GLY A 138 7.01 -2.53 8.89
N GLY A 139 7.68 -2.93 7.80
CA GLY A 139 7.21 -3.92 6.84
C GLY A 139 5.94 -3.59 6.03
N VAL A 140 5.47 -2.34 6.00
CA VAL A 140 4.29 -1.99 5.18
C VAL A 140 4.76 -1.63 3.78
N GLY A 141 4.56 -2.54 2.82
CA GLY A 141 4.78 -2.26 1.40
C GLY A 141 3.96 -1.06 0.93
N TYR A 142 4.52 -0.24 0.06
CA TYR A 142 3.86 0.93 -0.53
C TYR A 142 3.53 0.67 -2.00
N LEU A 143 2.40 1.20 -2.45
CA LEU A 143 1.95 1.05 -3.84
C LEU A 143 2.76 1.94 -4.77
N VAL A 144 3.41 1.30 -5.74
CA VAL A 144 4.17 1.93 -6.80
C VAL A 144 3.46 1.67 -8.12
N ALA A 145 3.36 2.70 -8.96
CA ALA A 145 2.92 2.54 -10.34
C ALA A 145 4.07 2.87 -11.30
N ILE A 146 4.28 2.03 -12.30
CA ILE A 146 5.21 2.28 -13.41
C ILE A 146 4.42 2.36 -14.73
N GLN A 147 4.88 3.21 -15.63
CA GLN A 147 4.43 3.30 -17.01
C GLN A 147 5.50 2.69 -17.89
N VAL A 148 5.09 1.76 -18.73
CA VAL A 148 5.89 1.18 -19.81
C VAL A 148 5.32 1.69 -21.11
N GLU A 149 6.18 2.19 -21.99
CA GLU A 149 5.88 2.54 -23.37
C GLU A 149 6.67 1.61 -24.29
N ALA A 150 5.97 0.88 -25.16
CA ALA A 150 6.57 -0.18 -25.96
C ALA A 150 5.87 -0.34 -27.32
N LEU A 151 6.53 -1.01 -28.27
CA LEU A 151 5.90 -1.44 -29.51
C LEU A 151 4.95 -2.61 -29.23
N ASP A 152 3.69 -2.45 -29.62
CA ASP A 152 2.69 -3.51 -29.51
C ASP A 152 3.04 -4.69 -30.44
N ARG A 153 3.32 -5.83 -29.82
CA ARG A 153 3.62 -7.08 -30.50
C ARG A 153 3.07 -8.26 -29.69
N THR A 154 2.86 -9.38 -30.38
CA THR A 154 2.47 -10.63 -29.75
C THR A 154 3.45 -10.99 -28.62
N GLY A 155 2.89 -11.29 -27.45
CA GLY A 155 3.66 -11.71 -26.27
C GLY A 155 4.16 -10.58 -25.36
N LEU A 156 4.07 -9.30 -25.77
CA LEU A 156 4.59 -8.19 -24.97
C LEU A 156 4.04 -8.18 -23.54
N LEU A 157 2.71 -8.24 -23.37
CA LEU A 157 2.09 -8.19 -22.05
C LEU A 157 2.52 -9.38 -21.18
N SER A 158 2.63 -10.57 -21.78
CA SER A 158 3.07 -11.78 -21.08
C SER A 158 4.53 -11.69 -20.63
N GLU A 159 5.41 -11.11 -21.44
CA GLU A 159 6.80 -10.87 -21.06
C GLU A 159 6.92 -9.85 -19.92
N LEU A 160 6.14 -8.76 -19.98
CA LEU A 160 6.11 -7.73 -18.93
C LEU A 160 5.61 -8.30 -17.59
N THR A 161 4.51 -9.05 -17.60
CA THR A 161 3.98 -9.66 -16.36
C THR A 161 4.93 -10.72 -15.82
N LYS A 162 5.50 -11.56 -16.70
CA LYS A 162 6.50 -12.56 -16.31
C LYS A 162 7.74 -11.93 -15.69
N ALA A 163 8.25 -10.84 -16.26
CA ALA A 163 9.41 -10.16 -15.71
C ALA A 163 9.16 -9.59 -14.30
N LEU A 164 7.92 -9.21 -13.94
CA LEU A 164 7.56 -8.86 -12.57
C LEU A 164 7.45 -10.11 -11.67
N SER A 165 6.79 -11.16 -12.16
CA SER A 165 6.62 -12.40 -11.39
C SER A 165 7.95 -13.11 -11.10
N ASP A 166 8.89 -13.11 -12.03
CA ASP A 166 10.24 -13.66 -11.85
C ASP A 166 11.05 -12.89 -10.79
N GLN A 167 10.59 -11.70 -10.40
CA GLN A 167 11.13 -10.87 -9.31
C GLN A 167 10.34 -11.01 -8.00
N GLY A 168 9.36 -11.92 -7.94
CA GLY A 168 8.49 -12.11 -6.79
C GLY A 168 7.48 -10.98 -6.56
N ILE A 169 7.23 -10.14 -7.58
CA ILE A 169 6.35 -8.98 -7.46
C ILE A 169 4.94 -9.35 -7.92
N SER A 170 3.96 -9.16 -7.04
CA SER A 170 2.54 -9.29 -7.36
C SER A 170 1.97 -7.99 -7.90
N ILE A 171 1.31 -8.06 -9.06
CA ILE A 171 0.65 -6.92 -9.69
C ILE A 171 -0.72 -6.70 -9.03
N THR A 172 -0.93 -5.52 -8.46
CA THR A 172 -2.21 -5.08 -7.87
C THR A 172 -3.17 -4.57 -8.94
N SER A 173 -2.66 -3.85 -9.93
CA SER A 173 -3.48 -3.40 -11.06
C SER A 173 -2.66 -3.24 -12.33
N ALA A 174 -3.30 -3.50 -13.48
CA ALA A 174 -2.72 -3.28 -14.79
C ALA A 174 -3.73 -2.53 -15.67
N LEU A 175 -3.27 -1.46 -16.31
CA LEU A 175 -4.03 -0.75 -17.33
C LEU A 175 -3.23 -0.79 -18.63
N VAL A 176 -3.84 -1.32 -19.68
CA VAL A 176 -3.21 -1.47 -20.99
C VAL A 176 -4.01 -0.66 -22.00
N SER A 177 -3.31 0.13 -22.81
CA SER A 177 -3.90 0.83 -23.94
C SER A 177 -2.92 0.82 -25.10
N THR A 178 -3.43 0.73 -26.33
CA THR A 178 -2.62 0.77 -27.53
C THR A 178 -3.07 1.93 -28.40
N THR A 179 -2.14 2.74 -28.88
CA THR A 179 -2.44 3.83 -29.81
C THR A 179 -2.56 3.30 -31.25
N LYS A 180 -3.06 4.13 -32.17
CA LYS A 180 -3.15 3.78 -33.60
C LYS A 180 -1.79 3.46 -34.24
N ASP A 181 -0.71 4.01 -33.69
CA ASP A 181 0.66 3.82 -34.17
C ASP A 181 1.35 2.59 -33.55
N ARG A 182 0.56 1.66 -32.98
CA ARG A 182 1.05 0.47 -32.26
C ARG A 182 1.96 0.79 -31.07
N LEU A 183 1.77 1.95 -30.44
CA LEU A 183 2.42 2.25 -29.17
C LEU A 183 1.57 1.67 -28.03
N ALA A 184 2.05 0.61 -27.40
CA ALA A 184 1.48 0.07 -26.18
C ALA A 184 1.91 0.92 -24.98
N LYS A 185 0.92 1.39 -24.23
CA LYS A 185 1.08 2.07 -22.94
C LYS A 185 0.52 1.16 -21.87
N VAL A 186 1.43 0.56 -21.09
CA VAL A 186 1.11 -0.38 -20.02
C VAL A 186 1.45 0.27 -18.68
N ARG A 187 0.44 0.50 -17.84
CA ARG A 187 0.62 0.96 -16.47
C ARG A 187 0.46 -0.22 -15.52
N LEU A 188 1.49 -0.52 -14.73
CA LEU A 188 1.51 -1.60 -13.76
C LEU A 188 1.63 -1.01 -12.36
N THR A 189 0.74 -1.41 -11.45
CA THR A 189 0.78 -1.02 -10.04
C THR A 189 1.03 -2.24 -9.19
N PHE A 190 1.95 -2.15 -8.23
CA PHE A 190 2.33 -3.24 -7.33
C PHE A 190 2.82 -2.69 -5.99
N GLU A 191 2.83 -3.54 -4.96
CA GLU A 191 3.42 -3.22 -3.67
C GLU A 191 4.94 -3.41 -3.72
N CYS A 192 5.67 -2.44 -3.18
CA CYS A 192 7.12 -2.46 -3.09
C CYS A 192 7.50 -2.16 -1.64
N SER A 193 8.38 -2.99 -1.06
CA SER A 193 8.88 -2.78 0.31
C SER A 193 10.29 -2.18 0.34
N ASP A 194 11.04 -2.30 -0.76
CA ASP A 194 12.39 -1.75 -0.90
C ASP A 194 12.49 -0.78 -2.12
N PRO A 195 12.72 0.51 -1.88
CA PRO A 195 12.83 1.55 -2.91
C PRO A 195 14.00 1.32 -3.86
N GLN A 196 15.07 0.70 -3.37
CA GLN A 196 16.26 0.37 -4.16
C GLN A 196 15.98 -0.76 -5.15
N TYR A 197 15.04 -1.65 -4.81
CA TYR A 197 14.62 -2.75 -5.69
C TYR A 197 13.85 -2.25 -6.92
N LEU A 198 13.16 -1.12 -6.80
CA LEU A 198 12.36 -0.57 -7.90
C LEU A 198 13.20 -0.15 -9.10
N ASP A 199 14.40 0.40 -8.89
CA ASP A 199 15.29 0.76 -10.00
C ASP A 199 15.81 -0.49 -10.72
N HIS A 200 16.04 -1.59 -9.98
CA HIS A 200 16.36 -2.88 -10.59
C HIS A 200 15.23 -3.36 -11.50
N VAL A 201 13.99 -3.33 -11.02
CA VAL A 201 12.79 -3.73 -11.77
C VAL A 201 12.61 -2.89 -13.04
N ILE A 202 12.73 -1.56 -12.94
CA ILE A 202 12.64 -0.66 -14.09
C ILE A 202 13.71 -1.01 -15.13
N ASN A 203 14.95 -1.27 -14.70
CA ASN A 203 16.02 -1.64 -15.61
C ASN A 203 15.80 -3.01 -16.27
N GLN A 204 15.20 -3.99 -15.56
CA GLN A 204 14.82 -5.27 -16.17
C GLN A 204 13.73 -5.08 -17.23
N MET A 205 12.70 -4.27 -16.95
CA MET A 205 11.63 -3.98 -17.90
C MET A 205 12.18 -3.33 -19.18
N ARG A 206 13.14 -2.42 -19.07
CA ARG A 206 13.80 -1.79 -20.22
C ARG A 206 14.57 -2.75 -21.12
N ARG A 207 14.95 -3.94 -20.63
CA ARG A 207 15.65 -4.95 -21.44
C ARG A 207 14.71 -5.77 -22.32
N ILE A 208 13.39 -5.69 -22.10
CA ILE A 208 12.41 -6.42 -22.89
C ILE A 208 12.37 -5.81 -24.30
N SER A 209 12.49 -6.67 -25.31
CA SER A 209 12.53 -6.23 -26.69
C SER A 209 11.26 -5.49 -27.10
N GLY A 210 11.43 -4.28 -27.63
CA GLY A 210 10.34 -3.39 -28.03
C GLY A 210 9.91 -2.40 -26.94
N VAL A 211 10.47 -2.44 -25.73
CA VAL A 211 10.27 -1.39 -24.72
C VAL A 211 11.11 -0.17 -25.07
N TYR A 212 10.44 0.98 -25.22
CA TYR A 212 11.08 2.27 -25.50
C TYR A 212 11.42 3.02 -24.23
N ASP A 213 10.49 3.06 -23.28
CA ASP A 213 10.70 3.74 -22.01
C ASP A 213 9.93 3.06 -20.87
N VAL A 214 10.48 3.21 -19.68
CA VAL A 214 9.88 2.79 -18.41
C VAL A 214 10.18 3.85 -17.36
N TYR A 215 9.13 4.37 -16.73
CA TYR A 215 9.24 5.38 -15.70
C TYR A 215 8.17 5.25 -14.63
N ARG A 216 8.45 5.75 -13.43
CA ARG A 216 7.48 5.77 -12.33
C ARG A 216 6.35 6.78 -12.63
N VAL A 217 5.11 6.38 -12.41
CA VAL A 217 3.94 7.27 -12.56
C VAL A 217 3.74 8.04 -11.27
N ARG A 218 3.51 9.35 -11.41
CA ARG A 218 3.13 10.20 -10.28
C ARG A 218 1.72 9.81 -9.82
N GLN A 219 1.57 9.35 -8.58
CA GLN A 219 0.26 9.15 -7.96
C GLN A 219 -0.50 10.50 -7.95
N GLY A 220 -1.55 10.63 -8.77
CA GLY A 220 -2.40 11.84 -8.82
C GLY A 220 -2.67 12.43 -10.20
N GLY A 221 -2.98 11.59 -11.20
CA GLY A 221 -3.48 12.01 -12.52
C GLY A 221 -4.46 10.99 -13.08
#